data_AF-A0A9E0IZP7-F1
#
_entry.id   AF-A0A9E0IZP7-F1
#
_cell.length_a   1.000
_cell.length_b   1.000
_cell.length_c   1.000
_cell.angle_alpha   90.00
_cell.angle_beta   90.00
_cell.angle_gamma   90.00
#
_symmetry.space_group_name_H-M   'P 1'
#
loop_
_entity.id
_entity.type
_entity.pdbx_description
1 polymer ?
#
loop_
_entity_poly.entity_id
_entity_poly.type
_entity_poly.pdbx_seq_one_letter_code
_entity_poly.pdbx_strand_id
1 'polypeptide(L)'
;MTAYKEFIHTEGNPDYQPYADPACNKIYNLIFCDDLSLYKSSSGLTGKQPWETLFQLPAPIDALQALSFDEQLDPRARLLAYHRLRTEGYPPGGPELLGVVVEVGLDAGLDVLATFSDGTARYIHGTGRMVLWETSDDQSAALTEQLFAQSESIIEQIGPWDQARRPFPANGTTRLSFLVSDGLYFGEAPTQALFNDPMAAPALLTATRLMQYLTGIAKN
;
A
#
# COMPACT_ATOMS: atom_id res chain seq x y z
N MET A 1 34.33 26.39 3.34
CA MET A 1 33.91 25.29 4.23
C MET A 1 32.41 25.40 4.37
N THR A 2 31.70 24.91 3.35
CA THR A 2 30.27 25.14 3.16
C THR A 2 29.54 23.94 3.75
N ALA A 3 28.82 24.17 4.85
CA ALA A 3 27.97 23.17 5.46
C ALA A 3 26.88 22.78 4.47
N TYR A 4 27.03 21.60 3.85
CA TYR A 4 25.91 20.87 3.29
C TYR A 4 24.95 20.62 4.44
N LYS A 5 23.89 21.42 4.53
CA LYS A 5 22.70 21.02 5.26
C LYS A 5 22.17 19.80 4.54
N GLU A 6 22.35 18.65 5.18
CA GLU A 6 21.58 17.44 4.97
C GLU A 6 20.09 17.81 4.87
N PHE A 7 19.59 18.00 3.65
CA PHE A 7 18.16 17.86 3.38
C PHE A 7 17.89 16.36 3.31
N ILE A 8 17.96 15.70 4.47
CA ILE A 8 17.16 14.49 4.63
C ILE A 8 15.75 15.03 4.83
N HIS A 9 14.88 14.86 3.84
CA HIS A 9 13.44 14.94 4.09
C HIS A 9 13.08 13.79 5.05
N THR A 10 13.37 13.95 6.34
CA THR A 10 12.85 13.13 7.44
C THR A 10 11.49 13.66 7.87
N GLU A 11 10.57 13.84 6.94
CA GLU A 11 9.15 13.77 7.32
C GLU A 11 8.65 12.44 6.78
N GLY A 12 9.04 11.37 7.47
CA GLY A 12 8.36 10.08 7.29
C GLY A 12 6.87 10.27 7.54
N ASN A 13 6.03 9.51 6.84
CA ASN A 13 4.59 9.61 7.06
C ASN A 13 4.26 9.35 8.54
N PRO A 14 3.25 10.04 9.10
CA PRO A 14 2.93 9.90 10.52
C PRO A 14 2.62 8.44 10.87
N ASP A 15 3.13 7.97 12.01
CA ASP A 15 2.83 6.63 12.54
C ASP A 15 1.38 6.59 13.06
N TYR A 16 0.45 6.26 12.16
CA TYR A 16 -0.97 6.24 12.47
C TYR A 16 -1.36 5.04 13.32
N GLN A 17 -2.22 5.26 14.32
CA GLN A 17 -2.61 4.25 15.31
C GLN A 17 -4.14 4.02 15.32
N PRO A 18 -4.75 3.47 14.26
CA PRO A 18 -6.20 3.22 14.22
C PRO A 18 -6.69 2.10 15.14
N TYR A 19 -5.78 1.24 15.64
CA TYR A 19 -6.11 0.09 16.48
C TYR A 19 -5.53 0.22 17.89
N ALA A 20 -6.14 -0.48 18.85
CA ALA A 20 -5.61 -0.57 20.21
C ALA A 20 -4.34 -1.44 20.30
N ASP A 21 -4.20 -2.41 19.39
CA ASP A 21 -3.03 -3.30 19.33
C ASP A 21 -1.90 -2.66 18.49
N PRO A 22 -0.72 -2.38 19.09
CA PRO A 22 0.43 -1.83 18.36
C PRO A 22 0.90 -2.71 17.19
N ALA A 23 0.73 -4.03 17.26
CA ALA A 23 1.10 -4.92 16.16
C ALA A 23 0.22 -4.68 14.93
N CYS A 24 -1.09 -4.45 15.13
CA CYS A 24 -2.01 -4.08 14.06
C CYS A 24 -1.65 -2.73 13.44
N ASN A 25 -1.29 -1.74 14.27
CA ASN A 25 -0.85 -0.43 13.78
C ASN A 25 0.45 -0.53 12.97
N LYS A 26 1.40 -1.38 13.38
CA LYS A 26 2.62 -1.64 12.61
C LYS A 26 2.28 -2.20 11.22
N ILE A 27 1.39 -3.21 11.13
CA ILE A 27 1.00 -3.77 9.84
C ILE A 27 0.23 -2.75 9.00
N TYR A 28 -0.68 -1.99 9.60
CA TYR A 28 -1.42 -0.92 8.94
C TYR A 28 -0.51 0.13 8.32
N ASN A 29 0.60 0.51 8.95
CA ASN A 29 1.53 1.44 8.32
C ASN A 29 2.41 0.76 7.26
N LEU A 30 2.79 -0.51 7.44
CA LEU A 30 3.61 -1.25 6.47
C LEU A 30 2.93 -1.44 5.11
N ILE A 31 1.60 -1.63 5.05
CA ILE A 31 0.89 -1.90 3.78
C ILE A 31 1.02 -0.77 2.75
N PHE A 32 1.30 0.46 3.16
CA PHE A 32 1.44 1.61 2.25
C PHE A 32 2.81 1.74 1.60
N CYS A 33 3.83 1.02 2.10
CA CYS A 33 5.17 0.96 1.52
C CYS A 33 5.82 2.34 1.29
N ASP A 34 5.53 3.28 2.18
CA ASP A 34 5.89 4.70 2.09
C ASP A 34 6.91 5.12 3.17
N ASP A 35 7.20 4.27 4.15
CA ASP A 35 8.24 4.47 5.14
C ASP A 35 9.13 3.24 5.30
N LEU A 36 10.36 3.35 4.78
CA LEU A 36 11.37 2.31 4.85
C LEU A 36 11.86 2.02 6.29
N SER A 37 11.75 3.00 7.20
CA SER A 37 12.20 2.84 8.58
C SER A 37 11.40 1.75 9.33
N LEU A 38 10.12 1.58 8.96
CA LEU A 38 9.25 0.54 9.50
C LEU A 38 9.79 -0.88 9.24
N TYR A 39 10.49 -1.07 8.12
CA TYR A 39 11.08 -2.34 7.72
C TYR A 39 12.42 -2.62 8.41
N LYS A 40 13.22 -1.60 8.70
CA LYS A 40 14.49 -1.74 9.44
C LYS A 40 14.30 -2.31 10.84
N SER A 41 13.15 -2.02 11.46
CA SER A 41 12.80 -2.53 12.80
C SER A 41 12.50 -4.03 12.85
N SER A 42 12.42 -4.71 11.69
CA SER A 42 12.11 -6.13 11.60
C SER A 42 13.40 -6.95 11.59
N SER A 43 13.64 -7.69 12.68
CA SER A 43 14.80 -8.57 12.82
C SER A 43 14.83 -9.62 11.69
N GLY A 44 15.97 -9.73 11.00
CA GLY A 44 16.20 -10.78 9.99
C GLY A 44 16.22 -10.33 8.53
N LEU A 45 16.04 -9.04 8.24
CA LEU A 45 16.14 -8.46 6.89
C LEU A 45 17.55 -7.92 6.57
N THR A 46 18.35 -7.57 7.59
CA THR A 46 19.72 -7.07 7.41
C THR A 46 20.61 -8.12 6.74
N GLY A 47 21.35 -7.70 5.70
CA GLY A 47 22.25 -8.57 4.95
C GLY A 47 21.54 -9.51 3.96
N LYS A 48 20.25 -9.27 3.67
CA LYS A 48 19.50 -9.99 2.65
C LYS A 48 19.03 -9.02 1.57
N GLN A 49 19.13 -9.44 0.32
CA GLN A 49 18.46 -8.74 -0.79
C GLN A 49 16.94 -8.97 -0.70
N PRO A 50 16.09 -8.01 -1.14
CA PRO A 50 16.45 -6.68 -1.66
C PRO A 50 16.74 -5.64 -0.56
N TRP A 51 16.59 -6.00 0.72
CA TRP A 51 16.60 -5.09 1.86
C TRP A 51 17.93 -4.40 2.09
N GLU A 52 19.05 -5.07 1.84
CA GLU A 52 20.39 -4.50 1.92
C GLU A 52 20.52 -3.25 1.04
N THR A 53 20.16 -3.36 -0.24
CA THR A 53 20.16 -2.24 -1.20
C THR A 53 19.17 -1.16 -0.77
N LEU A 54 17.95 -1.55 -0.38
CA LEU A 54 16.93 -0.60 0.09
C LEU A 54 17.41 0.18 1.31
N PHE A 55 18.15 -0.43 2.25
CA PHE A 55 18.62 0.22 3.47
C PHE A 55 19.91 1.03 3.30
N GLN A 56 20.63 0.86 2.19
CA GLN A 56 21.90 1.53 1.91
C GLN A 56 21.70 3.04 1.73
N LEU A 57 22.56 3.83 2.38
CA LEU A 57 22.56 5.30 2.29
C LEU A 57 23.97 5.80 1.96
N PRO A 58 24.19 6.45 0.79
CA PRO A 58 23.28 6.53 -0.35
C PRO A 58 23.13 5.15 -1.03
N ALA A 59 21.98 4.87 -1.66
CA ALA A 59 21.89 3.68 -2.51
C ALA A 59 22.27 4.06 -3.94
N PRO A 60 22.94 3.16 -4.69
CA PRO A 60 23.14 3.36 -6.12
C PRO A 60 21.79 3.42 -6.87
N ILE A 61 21.60 4.44 -7.71
CA ILE A 61 20.36 4.66 -8.47
C ILE A 61 20.06 3.49 -9.42
N ASP A 62 21.10 2.94 -10.05
CA ASP A 62 21.01 1.75 -10.91
C ASP A 62 20.55 0.51 -10.13
N ALA A 63 21.02 0.34 -8.90
CA ALA A 63 20.56 -0.74 -8.01
C ALA A 63 19.09 -0.55 -7.60
N LEU A 64 18.67 0.67 -7.27
CA LEU A 64 17.26 0.98 -6.98
C LEU A 64 16.36 0.74 -8.22
N GLN A 65 16.81 1.14 -9.41
CA GLN A 65 16.11 0.87 -10.67
C GLN A 65 15.98 -0.63 -10.93
N ALA A 66 17.06 -1.40 -10.71
CA ALA A 66 17.03 -2.85 -10.86
C ALA A 66 15.97 -3.50 -9.94
N LEU A 67 15.87 -3.05 -8.68
CA LEU A 67 14.83 -3.54 -7.77
C LEU A 67 13.41 -3.12 -8.19
N SER A 68 13.24 -1.88 -8.63
CA SER A 68 11.93 -1.35 -9.06
C SER A 68 11.36 -2.10 -10.27
N PHE A 69 12.23 -2.46 -11.23
CA PHE A 69 11.83 -3.11 -12.49
C PHE A 69 11.84 -4.65 -12.42
N ASP A 70 12.26 -5.25 -11.31
CA ASP A 70 12.23 -6.71 -11.14
C ASP A 70 10.80 -7.18 -10.81
N GLU A 71 10.08 -7.62 -11.83
CA GLU A 71 8.72 -8.16 -11.71
C GLU A 71 8.63 -9.44 -10.86
N GLN A 72 9.75 -10.13 -10.59
CA GLN A 72 9.78 -11.30 -9.72
C GLN A 72 9.93 -10.93 -8.23
N LEU A 73 10.21 -9.66 -7.94
CA LEU A 73 10.37 -9.18 -6.59
C LEU A 73 9.01 -8.88 -5.95
N ASP A 74 8.94 -9.08 -4.63
CA ASP A 74 7.82 -8.66 -3.80
C ASP A 74 7.38 -7.21 -4.14
N PRO A 75 6.10 -6.97 -4.52
CA PRO A 75 5.62 -5.65 -4.93
C PRO A 75 5.83 -4.56 -3.87
N ARG A 76 5.85 -4.90 -2.58
CA ARG A 76 6.13 -3.97 -1.49
C ARG A 76 7.57 -3.49 -1.52
N ALA A 77 8.52 -4.39 -1.83
CA ALA A 77 9.92 -4.02 -2.01
C ALA A 77 10.11 -3.16 -3.27
N ARG A 78 9.40 -3.48 -4.36
CA ARG A 78 9.38 -2.64 -5.58
C ARG A 78 8.84 -1.24 -5.30
N LEU A 79 7.72 -1.14 -4.56
CA LEU A 79 7.12 0.13 -4.12
C LEU A 79 8.10 0.97 -3.28
N LEU A 80 8.81 0.35 -2.34
CA LEU A 80 9.83 1.03 -1.53
C LEU A 80 11.01 1.52 -2.39
N ALA A 81 11.44 0.75 -3.39
CA ALA A 81 12.47 1.17 -4.33
C ALA A 81 12.01 2.36 -5.18
N TYR A 82 10.78 2.30 -5.71
CA TYR A 82 10.16 3.41 -6.43
C TYR A 82 10.03 4.66 -5.55
N HIS A 83 9.57 4.51 -4.31
CA HIS A 83 9.49 5.61 -3.34
C HIS A 83 10.86 6.29 -3.16
N ARG A 84 11.92 5.49 -2.97
CA ARG A 84 13.29 6.02 -2.87
C ARG A 84 13.73 6.76 -4.13
N LEU A 85 13.55 6.16 -5.31
CA LEU A 85 13.89 6.79 -6.59
C LEU A 85 13.22 8.17 -6.73
N ARG A 86 11.92 8.27 -6.40
CA ARG A 86 11.19 9.55 -6.43
C ARG A 86 11.76 10.57 -5.45
N THR A 87 12.04 10.16 -4.20
CA THR A 87 12.63 11.06 -3.19
C THR A 87 14.04 11.53 -3.55
N GLU A 88 14.77 10.76 -4.37
CA GLU A 88 16.11 11.12 -4.89
C GLU A 88 16.05 11.89 -6.23
N GLY A 89 14.86 12.20 -6.74
CA GLY A 89 14.67 13.00 -7.95
C GLY A 89 14.71 12.21 -9.27
N TYR A 90 14.57 10.88 -9.20
CA TYR A 90 14.55 9.96 -10.35
C TYR A 90 13.17 9.28 -10.50
N PRO A 91 12.10 10.01 -10.84
CA PRO A 91 10.78 9.41 -10.99
C PRO A 91 10.76 8.36 -12.12
N PRO A 92 9.87 7.34 -12.04
CA PRO A 92 9.72 6.36 -13.12
C PRO A 92 9.15 6.99 -14.39
N GLY A 93 9.26 6.26 -15.51
CA GLY A 93 8.79 6.71 -16.82
C GLY A 93 7.27 6.72 -17.00
N GLY A 94 6.50 6.13 -16.08
CA GLY A 94 5.05 6.08 -16.11
C GLY A 94 4.46 5.32 -14.90
N PRO A 95 3.13 5.39 -14.72
CA PRO A 95 2.44 4.73 -13.62
C PRO A 95 2.39 3.21 -13.82
N GLU A 96 2.69 2.48 -12.76
CA GLU A 96 2.52 1.04 -12.64
C GLU A 96 1.82 0.76 -11.30
N LEU A 97 0.62 0.17 -11.34
CA LEU A 97 -0.14 -0.17 -10.14
C LEU A 97 0.44 -1.44 -9.49
N LEU A 98 0.85 -1.33 -8.23
CA LEU A 98 1.48 -2.43 -7.48
C LEU A 98 0.68 -2.86 -6.26
N GLY A 99 -0.25 -2.03 -5.79
CA GLY A 99 -1.11 -2.37 -4.66
C GLY A 99 -2.36 -1.51 -4.60
N VAL A 100 -3.42 -2.08 -4.02
CA VAL A 100 -4.69 -1.41 -3.76
C VAL A 100 -5.02 -1.58 -2.28
N VAL A 101 -5.33 -0.48 -1.60
CA VAL A 101 -5.73 -0.45 -0.19
C VAL A 101 -7.12 0.16 -0.09
N VAL A 102 -8.05 -0.57 0.53
CA VAL A 102 -9.41 -0.10 0.83
C VAL A 102 -9.56 0.01 2.33
N GLU A 103 -9.88 1.21 2.80
CA GLU A 103 -10.09 1.54 4.21
C GLU A 103 -11.55 1.95 4.41
N VAL A 104 -12.24 1.38 5.40
CA VAL A 104 -13.64 1.70 5.73
C VAL A 104 -13.73 2.09 7.20
N GLY A 105 -14.06 3.37 7.45
CA GLY A 105 -14.30 3.87 8.80
C GLY A 105 -15.66 3.41 9.31
N LEU A 106 -15.66 2.56 10.34
CA LEU A 106 -16.85 1.98 10.97
C LEU A 106 -17.00 2.49 12.42
N ASP A 107 -18.16 2.24 13.05
CA ASP A 107 -18.38 2.61 14.45
C ASP A 107 -17.43 1.85 15.38
N ALA A 108 -17.10 0.61 15.00
CA ALA A 108 -16.27 -0.31 15.78
C ALA A 108 -14.76 -0.21 15.48
N GLY A 109 -14.33 0.73 14.63
CA GLY A 109 -12.92 0.89 14.23
C GLY A 109 -12.75 0.96 12.72
N LEU A 110 -11.57 0.55 12.25
CA LEU A 110 -11.19 0.63 10.84
C LEU A 110 -11.07 -0.76 10.21
N ASP A 111 -11.88 -1.04 9.19
CA ASP A 111 -11.67 -2.20 8.33
C ASP A 111 -10.70 -1.83 7.21
N VAL A 112 -9.68 -2.66 6.98
CA VAL A 112 -8.66 -2.44 5.95
C VAL A 112 -8.43 -3.70 5.15
N LEU A 113 -8.55 -3.62 3.83
CA LEU A 113 -8.07 -4.61 2.88
C LEU A 113 -6.91 -4.02 2.09
N ALA A 114 -5.78 -4.69 2.04
CA ALA A 114 -4.69 -4.41 1.11
C ALA A 114 -4.45 -5.63 0.22
N THR A 115 -4.31 -5.45 -1.09
CA THR A 115 -3.87 -6.50 -2.02
C THR A 115 -2.77 -5.96 -2.91
N PHE A 116 -1.86 -6.83 -3.32
CA PHE A 116 -0.69 -6.49 -4.14
C PHE A 116 -0.70 -7.24 -5.46
N SER A 117 0.11 -6.78 -6.43
CA SER A 117 0.12 -7.33 -7.79
C SER A 117 0.59 -8.78 -7.89
N ASP A 118 1.25 -9.30 -6.84
CA ASP A 118 1.63 -10.71 -6.70
C ASP A 118 0.49 -11.61 -6.19
N GLY A 119 -0.71 -11.05 -5.96
CA GLY A 119 -1.86 -11.78 -5.42
C GLY A 119 -1.85 -11.96 -3.90
N THR A 120 -0.83 -11.46 -3.20
CA THR A 120 -0.83 -11.43 -1.73
C THR A 120 -1.79 -10.36 -1.22
N ALA A 121 -2.36 -10.59 -0.04
CA ALA A 121 -3.31 -9.67 0.56
C ALA A 121 -3.23 -9.67 2.09
N ARG A 122 -3.71 -8.58 2.70
CA ARG A 122 -3.85 -8.45 4.15
C ARG A 122 -5.21 -7.84 4.45
N TYR A 123 -5.91 -8.40 5.41
CA TYR A 123 -7.14 -7.83 5.92
C TYR A 123 -7.03 -7.60 7.42
N ILE A 124 -7.34 -6.39 7.87
CA ILE A 124 -7.41 -6.01 9.28
C ILE A 124 -8.85 -5.61 9.56
N HIS A 125 -9.52 -6.37 10.43
CA HIS A 125 -10.85 -6.07 10.93
C HIS A 125 -10.78 -4.94 11.98
N GLY A 126 -11.84 -4.15 12.13
CA GLY A 126 -11.91 -3.01 13.05
C GLY A 126 -11.56 -3.31 14.51
N THR A 127 -11.72 -4.57 14.93
CA THR A 127 -11.34 -5.04 16.28
C THR A 127 -9.86 -5.42 16.42
N GLY A 128 -9.05 -5.29 15.37
CA GLY A 128 -7.65 -5.73 15.33
C GLY A 128 -7.44 -7.21 14.99
N ARG A 129 -8.47 -7.95 14.56
CA ARG A 129 -8.25 -9.31 14.03
C ARG A 129 -7.71 -9.20 12.61
N MET A 130 -6.71 -10.01 12.26
CA MET A 130 -6.02 -9.88 10.97
C MET A 130 -5.92 -11.21 10.24
N VAL A 131 -6.02 -11.16 8.91
CA VAL A 131 -5.69 -12.23 7.97
C VAL A 131 -4.49 -11.78 7.15
N LEU A 132 -3.45 -12.61 7.10
CA LEU A 132 -2.32 -12.45 6.19
C LEU A 132 -2.41 -13.54 5.13
N TRP A 133 -2.60 -13.13 3.89
CA TRP A 133 -2.71 -14.00 2.73
C TRP A 133 -1.42 -13.89 1.93
N GLU A 134 -0.46 -14.75 2.26
CA GLU A 134 0.91 -14.71 1.71
C GLU A 134 1.07 -15.66 0.50
N THR A 135 -0.01 -16.34 0.08
CA THR A 135 -0.05 -17.23 -1.08
C THR A 135 -1.36 -17.03 -1.82
N SER A 136 -1.34 -16.94 -3.15
CA SER A 136 -2.55 -16.87 -3.97
C SER A 136 -3.09 -18.26 -4.35
N ASP A 137 -4.39 -18.31 -4.59
CA ASP A 137 -5.09 -19.41 -5.24
C ASP A 137 -5.92 -18.86 -6.42
N ASP A 138 -6.51 -19.73 -7.24
CA ASP A 138 -7.21 -19.32 -8.47
C ASP A 138 -8.31 -18.28 -8.20
N GLN A 139 -9.03 -18.39 -7.08
CA GLN A 139 -10.14 -17.50 -6.77
C GLN A 139 -9.66 -16.14 -6.23
N SER A 140 -8.70 -16.12 -5.31
CA SER A 140 -8.10 -14.88 -4.83
C SER A 140 -7.36 -14.16 -5.94
N ALA A 141 -6.62 -14.87 -6.79
CA ALA A 141 -5.94 -14.32 -7.96
C ALA A 141 -6.91 -13.63 -8.92
N ALA A 142 -8.03 -14.29 -9.27
CA ALA A 142 -9.03 -13.71 -10.16
C ALA A 142 -9.69 -12.44 -9.58
N LEU A 143 -9.96 -12.42 -8.27
CA LEU A 143 -10.52 -11.25 -7.60
C LEU A 143 -9.50 -10.11 -7.52
N THR A 144 -8.22 -10.40 -7.27
CA THR A 144 -7.15 -9.41 -7.29
C THR A 144 -6.96 -8.83 -8.68
N GLU A 145 -6.87 -9.66 -9.73
CA GLU A 145 -6.76 -9.20 -11.13
C GLU A 145 -7.93 -8.29 -11.51
N GLN A 146 -9.16 -8.70 -11.18
CA GLN A 146 -10.35 -7.90 -11.43
C GLN A 146 -10.29 -6.55 -10.69
N LEU A 147 -9.85 -6.53 -9.44
CA LEU A 147 -9.71 -5.30 -8.66
C LEU A 147 -8.65 -4.38 -9.26
N PHE A 148 -7.53 -4.92 -9.73
CA PHE A 148 -6.47 -4.12 -10.37
C PHE A 148 -6.97 -3.49 -11.67
N ALA A 149 -7.59 -4.25 -12.57
CA ALA A 149 -8.14 -3.70 -13.82
C ALA A 149 -9.16 -2.58 -13.58
N GLN A 150 -10.03 -2.74 -12.57
CA GLN A 150 -10.99 -1.70 -12.18
C GLN A 150 -10.30 -0.47 -11.55
N SER A 151 -9.22 -0.69 -10.80
CA SER A 151 -8.44 0.38 -10.17
C SER A 151 -7.63 1.18 -11.18
N GLU A 152 -7.06 0.54 -12.19
CA GLU A 152 -6.37 1.21 -13.31
C GLU A 152 -7.30 2.17 -14.04
N SER A 153 -8.55 1.76 -14.29
CA SER A 153 -9.57 2.63 -14.89
C SER A 153 -9.85 3.90 -14.05
N ILE A 154 -9.68 3.83 -12.73
CA ILE A 154 -9.79 4.99 -11.83
C ILE A 154 -8.54 5.86 -11.95
N ILE A 155 -7.36 5.25 -11.88
CA ILE A 155 -6.06 5.94 -11.95
C ILE A 155 -5.93 6.75 -13.24
N GLU A 156 -6.44 6.25 -14.37
CA GLU A 156 -6.45 7.00 -15.63
C GLU A 156 -7.23 8.33 -15.57
N GLN A 157 -8.10 8.51 -14.58
CA GLN A 157 -8.95 9.69 -14.41
C GLN A 157 -8.46 10.65 -13.33
N ILE A 158 -7.48 10.23 -12.50
CA ILE A 158 -6.99 11.01 -11.37
C ILE A 158 -5.47 11.14 -11.40
N GLY A 159 -4.93 12.14 -10.70
CA GLY A 159 -3.49 12.35 -10.58
C GLY A 159 -2.92 11.82 -9.27
N PRO A 160 -1.58 11.71 -9.16
CA PRO A 160 -0.94 11.35 -7.91
C PRO A 160 -1.17 12.44 -6.86
N TRP A 161 -1.30 12.02 -5.61
CA TRP A 161 -1.29 12.88 -4.44
C TRP A 161 0.14 13.33 -4.15
N ASP A 162 0.34 14.65 -4.06
CA ASP A 162 1.66 15.29 -3.92
C ASP A 162 2.02 15.65 -2.46
N GLN A 163 1.17 15.28 -1.50
CA GLN A 163 1.40 15.52 -0.07
C GLN A 163 1.64 14.23 0.70
N ALA A 164 1.93 14.36 1.99
CA ALA A 164 1.99 13.23 2.91
C ALA A 164 0.68 12.42 2.89
N ARG A 165 0.78 11.12 3.20
CA ARG A 165 -0.40 10.25 3.33
C ARG A 165 -1.35 10.85 4.37
N ARG A 166 -2.65 10.82 4.10
CA ARG A 166 -3.67 11.30 5.04
C ARG A 166 -3.89 10.28 6.18
N PRO A 167 -4.35 10.72 7.37
CA PRO A 167 -4.81 9.79 8.42
C PRO A 167 -5.93 8.89 7.88
N PHE A 168 -6.17 7.75 8.53
CA PHE A 168 -7.25 6.82 8.18
C PHE A 168 -8.61 7.55 8.08
N PRO A 169 -9.54 7.09 7.22
CA PRO A 169 -10.82 7.77 7.01
C PRO A 169 -11.67 7.82 8.28
N ALA A 170 -12.46 8.88 8.39
CA ALA A 170 -13.42 9.02 9.49
C ALA A 170 -14.55 7.98 9.39
N ASN A 171 -15.28 7.80 10.49
CA ASN A 171 -16.48 6.98 10.53
C ASN A 171 -17.47 7.33 9.39
N GLY A 172 -18.03 6.31 8.74
CA GLY A 172 -18.96 6.47 7.61
C GLY A 172 -18.31 6.84 6.28
N THR A 173 -16.97 6.90 6.24
CA THR A 173 -16.18 7.25 5.05
C THR A 173 -15.37 6.04 4.58
N THR A 174 -15.24 5.88 3.28
CA THR A 174 -14.37 4.88 2.65
C THR A 174 -13.27 5.59 1.87
N ARG A 175 -12.06 5.04 1.90
CA ARG A 175 -10.94 5.46 1.05
C ARG A 175 -10.46 4.28 0.22
N LEU A 176 -10.29 4.49 -1.08
CA LEU A 176 -9.47 3.64 -1.94
C LEU A 176 -8.15 4.35 -2.20
N SER A 177 -7.05 3.71 -1.83
CA SER A 177 -5.70 4.16 -2.10
C SER A 177 -5.04 3.21 -3.09
N PHE A 178 -4.36 3.75 -4.09
CA PHE A 178 -3.63 3.00 -5.10
C PHE A 178 -2.14 3.30 -4.95
N LEU A 179 -1.35 2.24 -4.79
CA LEU A 179 0.09 2.28 -4.61
C LEU A 179 0.72 2.12 -5.99
N VAL A 180 1.12 3.25 -6.57
CA VAL A 180 1.61 3.33 -7.94
C VAL A 180 3.10 3.68 -7.93
N SER A 181 3.85 3.19 -8.92
CA SER A 181 5.28 3.46 -9.07
C SER A 181 5.65 4.95 -9.05
N ASP A 182 4.76 5.83 -9.50
CA ASP A 182 4.98 7.28 -9.57
C ASP A 182 4.36 8.06 -8.40
N GLY A 183 3.58 7.42 -7.52
CA GLY A 183 3.00 8.07 -6.35
C GLY A 183 1.82 7.33 -5.71
N LEU A 184 1.29 7.95 -4.64
CA LEU A 184 0.04 7.51 -4.02
C LEU A 184 -1.12 8.17 -4.77
N TYR A 185 -2.13 7.41 -5.18
CA TYR A 185 -3.38 7.94 -5.70
C TYR A 185 -4.48 7.57 -4.72
N PHE A 186 -5.52 8.39 -4.56
CA PHE A 186 -6.66 7.97 -3.74
C PHE A 186 -7.96 8.69 -4.09
N GLY A 187 -9.06 8.02 -3.76
CA GLY A 187 -10.40 8.61 -3.66
C GLY A 187 -10.99 8.36 -2.28
N GLU A 188 -11.60 9.38 -1.68
CA GLU A 188 -12.22 9.30 -0.35
C GLU A 188 -13.55 10.04 -0.35
N ALA A 189 -14.60 9.38 0.11
CA ALA A 189 -15.93 9.95 0.22
C ALA A 189 -16.80 9.13 1.19
N PRO A 190 -17.99 9.64 1.58
CA PRO A 190 -18.96 8.86 2.34
C PRO A 190 -19.18 7.51 1.68
N THR A 191 -19.19 6.43 2.46
CA THR A 191 -19.23 5.05 1.96
C THR A 191 -20.38 4.86 0.96
N GLN A 192 -21.57 5.35 1.30
CA GLN A 192 -22.74 5.24 0.41
C GLN A 192 -22.55 5.97 -0.93
N ALA A 193 -21.83 7.09 -0.94
CA ALA A 193 -21.56 7.84 -2.16
C ALA A 193 -20.64 7.04 -3.10
N LEU A 194 -19.56 6.44 -2.57
CA LEU A 194 -18.64 5.64 -3.38
C LEU A 194 -19.28 4.35 -3.92
N PHE A 195 -20.15 3.69 -3.15
CA PHE A 195 -20.89 2.52 -3.64
C PHE A 195 -21.96 2.87 -4.70
N ASN A 196 -22.36 4.13 -4.79
CA ASN A 196 -23.26 4.64 -5.83
C ASN A 196 -22.52 5.28 -7.02
N ASP A 197 -21.21 5.49 -6.90
CA ASP A 197 -20.39 6.09 -7.94
C ASP A 197 -20.04 5.04 -9.01
N PRO A 198 -20.34 5.28 -10.29
CA PRO A 198 -20.14 4.28 -11.35
C PRO A 198 -18.66 3.95 -11.62
N MET A 199 -17.73 4.83 -11.23
CA MET A 199 -16.30 4.64 -11.41
C MET A 199 -15.68 3.90 -10.22
N ALA A 200 -16.08 4.23 -8.98
CA ALA A 200 -15.53 3.61 -7.77
C ALA A 200 -16.24 2.30 -7.35
N ALA A 201 -17.55 2.20 -7.55
CA ALA A 201 -18.34 1.07 -7.07
C ALA A 201 -17.86 -0.30 -7.58
N PRO A 202 -17.47 -0.48 -8.86
CA PRO A 202 -16.97 -1.78 -9.33
C PRO A 202 -15.77 -2.28 -8.51
N ALA A 203 -14.77 -1.42 -8.28
CA ALA A 203 -13.59 -1.75 -7.48
C ALA A 203 -13.97 -2.08 -6.03
N LEU A 204 -14.85 -1.29 -5.40
CA LEU A 204 -15.30 -1.54 -4.02
C LEU A 204 -16.07 -2.85 -3.85
N LEU A 205 -16.91 -3.21 -4.82
CA LEU A 205 -17.64 -4.47 -4.81
C LEU A 205 -16.68 -5.66 -4.94
N THR A 206 -15.68 -5.57 -5.81
CA THR A 206 -14.65 -6.62 -5.95
C THR A 206 -13.79 -6.72 -4.70
N ALA A 207 -13.34 -5.60 -4.13
CA ALA A 207 -12.64 -5.55 -2.85
C ALA A 207 -13.45 -6.20 -1.71
N THR A 208 -14.75 -5.93 -1.66
CA THR A 208 -15.65 -6.56 -0.68
C THR A 208 -15.69 -8.09 -0.86
N ARG A 209 -15.78 -8.58 -2.10
CA ARG A 209 -15.76 -10.03 -2.39
C ARG A 209 -14.43 -10.68 -2.03
N LEU A 210 -13.31 -10.01 -2.31
CA LEU A 210 -11.98 -10.48 -1.93
C LEU A 210 -11.87 -10.60 -0.40
N MET A 211 -12.26 -9.57 0.34
CA MET A 211 -12.29 -9.61 1.80
C MET A 211 -13.16 -10.76 2.32
N GLN A 212 -14.37 -10.94 1.77
CA GLN A 212 -15.26 -12.04 2.16
C GLN A 212 -14.65 -13.42 1.89
N TYR A 213 -13.95 -13.58 0.77
CA TYR A 213 -13.26 -14.81 0.44
C TYR A 213 -12.15 -15.12 1.46
N LEU A 214 -11.23 -14.17 1.67
CA LEU A 214 -10.09 -14.32 2.56
C LEU A 214 -10.53 -14.64 4.00
N THR A 215 -11.56 -13.93 4.48
CA THR A 215 -12.11 -14.14 5.84
C THR A 215 -12.98 -15.39 5.95
N GLY A 216 -13.54 -15.89 4.84
CA GLY A 216 -14.25 -17.15 4.77
C GLY A 216 -13.31 -18.35 4.90
N ILE A 217 -12.15 -18.28 4.24
CA ILE A 217 -11.12 -19.33 4.35
C ILE A 217 -10.46 -19.34 5.72
N ALA A 218 -10.12 -18.16 6.28
CA ALA A 218 -9.46 -18.06 7.58
C ALA A 218 -10.30 -18.57 8.79
N LYS A 219 -11.58 -18.89 8.58
CA LYS A 219 -12.46 -19.48 9.61
C LYS A 219 -12.44 -21.01 9.63
N ASN A 220 -11.86 -21.64 8.61
CA ASN A 220 -11.72 -23.10 8.50
C ASN A 220 -10.33 -23.56 8.95
#